data_AF-A0A2W1BYN9-F1
#
_entry.id   AF-A0A2W1BYN9-F1
#
_cell.length_a   1.000
_cell.length_b   1.000
_cell.length_c   1.000
_cell.angle_alpha   90.00
_cell.angle_beta   90.00
_cell.angle_gamma   90.00
#
_symmetry.space_group_name_H-M   'P 1'
#
loop_
_entity.id
_entity.type
_entity.pdbx_description
1 polymer ?
#
loop_
_entity_poly.entity_id
_entity_poly.type
_entity_poly.pdbx_seq_one_letter_code
_entity_poly.pdbx_strand_id
1 'polypeptide(L)'
;MWKKSIHAFKILPNNRLEKEVQRIVTPFNVILTAVCSPKFRIRNGYITPSSKKIHILLFFGITACNVWSCYGITKSQNEYTTTSIVSYFFSLTIFFYYIDFILFTSCNVLHSRRQVSLILKIQELYRNIDITKKVKNYIIWTWIWFLATFSVFLVNFLSFLMNLDRIFFIHLSTYFANLQFDLNFIYSVRIMTLLVIYLKEWTKSVVDLNEEEQNKEYFVKKFKTYQNILRAFKIFTLCFKDIVSTSSYI
;
A
#
# COMPACT_ATOMS: atom_id res chain seq x y z
N MET A 1 7.79 -32.08 -15.40
CA MET A 1 8.89 -32.21 -14.41
C MET A 1 9.37 -30.80 -13.99
N TRP A 2 8.60 -30.07 -13.18
CA TRP A 2 8.98 -28.74 -12.67
C TRP A 2 9.53 -28.90 -11.25
N LYS A 3 10.85 -29.00 -11.10
CA LYS A 3 11.54 -29.04 -9.80
C LYS A 3 11.39 -27.66 -9.14
N LYS A 4 10.55 -27.57 -8.12
CA LYS A 4 10.36 -26.43 -7.22
C LYS A 4 11.71 -25.97 -6.64
N SER A 5 12.28 -24.88 -7.15
CA SER A 5 13.11 -23.99 -6.33
C SER A 5 12.20 -22.99 -5.62
N ILE A 6 11.37 -23.49 -4.70
CA ILE A 6 10.89 -22.61 -3.63
C ILE A 6 12.14 -22.37 -2.78
N HIS A 7 12.91 -21.33 -3.10
CA HIS A 7 13.84 -20.76 -2.15
C HIS A 7 13.00 -20.45 -0.90
N ALA A 8 13.11 -21.34 0.09
CA ALA A 8 12.68 -21.06 1.44
C ALA A 8 13.32 -19.71 1.76
N PHE A 9 12.49 -18.67 1.82
CA PHE A 9 12.92 -17.36 2.25
C PHE A 9 13.44 -17.59 3.67
N LYS A 10 14.77 -17.74 3.79
CA LYS A 10 15.43 -18.05 5.05
C LYS A 10 15.00 -16.92 5.97
N ILE A 11 14.18 -17.25 6.96
CA ILE A 11 13.67 -16.28 7.93
C ILE A 11 14.92 -15.75 8.61
N LEU A 12 15.39 -14.60 8.16
CA LEU A 12 16.57 -13.99 8.73
C LEU A 12 16.18 -13.61 10.16
N PRO A 13 16.98 -13.97 11.17
CA PRO A 13 16.67 -13.65 12.56
C PRO A 13 16.46 -12.13 12.79
N ASN A 14 16.98 -11.30 11.88
CA ASN A 14 16.82 -9.85 11.88
C ASN A 14 15.45 -9.33 11.38
N ASN A 15 14.49 -10.20 11.03
CA ASN A 15 13.16 -9.76 10.57
C ASN A 15 12.15 -9.57 11.71
N ARG A 16 12.57 -9.70 12.97
CA ARG A 16 11.70 -9.45 14.12
C ARG A 16 11.50 -7.94 14.30
N LEU A 17 10.23 -7.53 14.31
CA LEU A 17 9.83 -6.16 14.54
C LEU A 17 9.81 -5.84 16.04
N GLU A 18 10.30 -4.64 16.37
CA GLU A 18 10.09 -4.07 17.69
C GLU A 18 8.61 -3.71 17.89
N LYS A 19 8.12 -3.83 19.13
CA LYS A 19 6.69 -3.62 19.44
C LYS A 19 6.19 -2.24 18.99
N GLU A 20 7.00 -1.20 19.15
CA GLU A 20 6.61 0.15 18.75
C GLU A 20 6.60 0.33 17.23
N VAL A 21 7.60 -0.21 16.52
CA VAL A 21 7.59 -0.22 15.05
C VAL A 21 6.40 -1.04 14.53
N GLN A 22 6.11 -2.18 15.16
CA GLN A 22 4.93 -2.99 14.85
C GLN A 22 3.65 -2.18 15.00
N ARG A 23 3.49 -1.38 16.06
CA ARG A 23 2.34 -0.48 16.24
C ARG A 23 2.25 0.59 15.15
N ILE A 24 3.37 1.14 14.69
CA ILE A 24 3.40 2.08 13.56
C ILE A 24 2.85 1.44 12.29
N VAL A 25 3.21 0.18 12.01
CA VAL A 25 2.85 -0.50 10.75
C VAL A 25 1.53 -1.27 10.79
N THR A 26 0.99 -1.53 11.98
CA THR A 26 -0.24 -2.32 12.17
C THR A 26 -1.46 -1.71 11.45
N PRO A 27 -1.73 -0.39 11.50
CA PRO A 27 -2.88 0.19 10.80
C PRO A 27 -2.83 -0.12 9.31
N PHE A 28 -1.66 0.04 8.69
CA PHE A 28 -1.44 -0.28 7.28
C PHE A 28 -1.69 -1.75 6.99
N ASN A 29 -1.14 -2.66 7.80
CA ASN A 29 -1.31 -4.10 7.60
C ASN A 29 -2.78 -4.53 7.74
N VAL A 30 -3.50 -4.02 8.73
CA VAL A 30 -4.91 -4.36 8.96
C VAL A 30 -5.77 -3.90 7.78
N ILE A 31 -5.67 -2.62 7.43
CA ILE A 31 -6.56 -2.01 6.44
C ILE A 31 -6.24 -2.49 5.03
N LEU A 32 -4.96 -2.54 4.65
CA LEU A 32 -4.57 -3.06 3.34
C LEU A 32 -4.89 -4.55 3.20
N THR A 33 -4.86 -5.33 4.29
CA THR A 33 -5.32 -6.73 4.23
C THR A 33 -6.84 -6.81 4.06
N ALA A 34 -7.59 -5.97 4.77
CA ALA A 34 -9.06 -5.92 4.66
C ALA A 34 -9.52 -5.58 3.24
N VAL A 35 -8.80 -4.70 2.52
CA VAL A 35 -9.10 -4.36 1.11
C VAL A 35 -8.34 -5.21 0.10
N CYS A 36 -7.96 -6.44 0.46
CA CYS A 36 -7.31 -7.39 -0.45
C CYS A 36 -6.02 -6.87 -1.12
N SER A 37 -5.31 -5.95 -0.46
CA SER A 37 -4.08 -5.32 -0.95
C SER A 37 -2.88 -5.52 -0.01
N PRO A 38 -2.66 -6.70 0.61
CA PRO A 38 -1.59 -6.86 1.60
C PRO A 38 -0.22 -6.66 0.95
N LYS A 39 0.55 -5.69 1.46
CA LYS A 39 1.93 -5.43 0.99
C LYS A 39 2.97 -6.32 1.67
N PHE A 40 2.72 -6.67 2.92
CA PHE A 40 3.53 -7.56 3.75
C PHE A 40 2.61 -8.26 4.75
N ARG A 41 3.14 -9.26 5.45
CA ARG A 41 2.44 -9.97 6.51
C ARG A 41 3.26 -9.94 7.79
N ILE A 42 2.62 -9.58 8.88
CA ILE A 42 3.21 -9.65 10.23
C ILE A 42 2.63 -10.86 10.94
N ARG A 43 3.49 -11.78 11.39
CA ARG A 43 3.09 -12.95 12.19
C ARG A 43 4.08 -13.15 13.33
N ASN A 44 3.59 -13.19 14.57
CA ASN A 44 4.40 -13.36 15.78
C ASN A 44 5.56 -12.34 15.87
N GLY A 45 5.30 -11.09 15.46
CA GLY A 45 6.31 -10.03 15.41
C GLY A 45 7.29 -10.12 14.24
N TYR A 46 7.25 -11.15 13.39
CA TYR A 46 8.09 -11.22 12.20
C TYR A 46 7.38 -10.64 10.98
N ILE A 47 8.08 -9.79 10.23
CA ILE A 47 7.61 -9.29 8.94
C ILE A 47 8.08 -10.20 7.80
N THR A 48 7.15 -10.56 6.92
CA THR A 48 7.39 -11.40 5.75
C THR A 48 6.73 -10.79 4.52
N PRO A 49 7.29 -11.00 3.31
CA PRO A 49 6.64 -10.54 2.09
C PRO A 49 5.29 -11.27 1.90
N SER A 50 4.32 -10.60 1.28
CA SER A 50 3.04 -11.22 0.95
C SER A 50 3.22 -12.48 0.08
N SER A 51 2.35 -13.47 0.28
CA SER A 51 2.42 -14.71 -0.49
C SER A 51 1.86 -14.49 -1.90
N LYS A 52 2.62 -14.89 -2.92
CA LYS A 52 2.15 -14.89 -4.32
C LYS A 52 0.81 -15.61 -4.50
N LYS A 53 0.53 -16.63 -3.67
CA LYS A 53 -0.73 -17.39 -3.73
C LYS A 53 -1.96 -16.52 -3.46
N ILE A 54 -1.86 -15.56 -2.54
CA ILE A 54 -2.97 -14.66 -2.20
C ILE A 54 -3.27 -13.76 -3.40
N HIS A 55 -2.25 -13.19 -4.03
CA HIS A 55 -2.42 -12.35 -5.22
C HIS A 55 -2.98 -13.13 -6.41
N ILE A 56 -2.55 -14.39 -6.61
CA ILE A 56 -3.12 -15.26 -7.65
C ILE A 56 -4.60 -15.54 -7.37
N LEU A 57 -4.97 -15.86 -6.13
CA LEU A 57 -6.36 -16.09 -5.75
C LEU A 57 -7.23 -14.86 -5.99
N LEU A 58 -6.74 -13.68 -5.59
CA LEU A 58 -7.43 -12.41 -5.80
C LEU A 58 -7.58 -12.08 -7.28
N PHE A 59 -6.55 -12.35 -8.08
CA PHE A 59 -6.58 -12.17 -9.52
C PHE A 59 -7.70 -13.01 -10.15
N PHE A 60 -7.74 -14.32 -9.88
CA PHE A 60 -8.79 -15.18 -10.41
C PHE A 60 -10.19 -14.81 -9.90
N GLY A 61 -10.31 -14.42 -8.62
CA GLY A 61 -11.58 -13.98 -8.04
C GLY A 61 -12.13 -12.75 -8.76
N ILE A 62 -11.30 -11.73 -8.98
CA ILE A 62 -11.71 -10.50 -9.65
C ILE A 62 -11.99 -10.73 -11.14
N THR A 63 -11.18 -11.54 -11.82
CA THR A 63 -11.45 -11.93 -13.22
C THR A 63 -12.79 -12.67 -13.35
N ALA A 64 -13.08 -13.63 -12.46
CA ALA A 64 -14.34 -14.35 -12.47
C ALA A 64 -15.54 -13.42 -12.22
N CYS A 65 -15.44 -12.50 -11.24
CA CYS A 65 -16.47 -11.48 -10.99
C CYS A 65 -16.70 -10.59 -12.23
N ASN A 66 -15.63 -10.15 -12.89
CA ASN A 66 -15.73 -9.32 -14.10
C ASN A 66 -16.40 -10.08 -15.26
N VAL A 67 -15.99 -11.33 -15.52
CA VAL A 67 -16.61 -12.16 -16.58
C VAL A 67 -18.10 -12.37 -16.32
N TRP A 68 -18.46 -12.69 -15.07
CA TRP A 68 -19.87 -12.84 -14.66
C TRP A 68 -20.67 -11.56 -14.88
N SER A 69 -20.06 -10.41 -14.57
CA SER A 69 -20.68 -9.10 -14.76
C SER A 69 -20.89 -8.77 -16.24
N CYS A 70 -19.88 -9.00 -17.08
CA CYS A 70 -19.98 -8.80 -18.53
C CYS A 70 -21.10 -9.66 -19.11
N TYR A 71 -21.19 -10.94 -18.69
CA TYR A 71 -22.28 -11.82 -19.08
C TYR A 71 -23.65 -11.24 -18.69
N GLY A 72 -23.80 -10.78 -17.45
CA GLY A 72 -25.03 -10.13 -16.98
C GLY A 72 -25.45 -8.91 -17.83
N ILE A 73 -24.49 -8.09 -18.21
CA ILE A 73 -24.73 -6.89 -19.02
C ILE A 73 -25.13 -7.25 -20.45
N THR A 74 -24.43 -8.18 -21.10
CA THR A 74 -24.78 -8.65 -22.45
C THR A 74 -26.20 -9.22 -22.51
N LYS A 75 -26.61 -9.94 -21.45
CA LYS A 75 -27.98 -10.46 -21.35
C LYS A 75 -29.02 -9.34 -21.22
N SER A 76 -28.74 -8.31 -20.41
CA SER A 76 -29.65 -7.17 -20.24
C SER A 76 -29.72 -6.26 -21.47
N GLN A 77 -28.65 -6.14 -22.26
CA GLN A 77 -28.63 -5.30 -23.46
C GLN A 77 -29.59 -5.79 -24.55
N ASN A 78 -29.89 -7.09 -24.60
CA ASN A 78 -30.91 -7.63 -25.50
C ASN A 78 -32.32 -7.10 -25.19
N GLU A 79 -32.56 -6.54 -24.01
CA GLU A 79 -33.85 -5.95 -23.60
C GLU A 79 -33.94 -4.45 -23.93
N TYR A 80 -32.81 -3.75 -24.11
CA TYR A 80 -32.77 -2.29 -24.33
C TYR A 80 -32.08 -1.95 -25.66
N THR A 81 -32.86 -1.45 -26.63
CA THR A 81 -32.43 -0.96 -27.95
C THR A 81 -31.63 0.36 -27.89
N THR A 82 -30.90 0.60 -26.82
CA THR A 82 -30.11 1.82 -26.63
C THR A 82 -28.74 1.75 -27.34
N THR A 83 -28.57 2.68 -28.28
CA THR A 83 -27.38 3.18 -29.01
C THR A 83 -26.02 2.45 -28.84
N SER A 84 -25.48 1.98 -29.97
CA SER A 84 -24.22 1.21 -30.09
C SER A 84 -22.97 1.89 -29.48
N ILE A 85 -22.91 3.22 -29.49
CA ILE A 85 -21.74 3.98 -29.02
C ILE A 85 -21.51 3.83 -27.51
N VAL A 86 -22.56 3.91 -26.69
CA VAL A 86 -22.44 3.85 -25.22
C VAL A 86 -21.92 2.48 -24.77
N SER A 87 -22.39 1.41 -25.43
CA SER A 87 -21.92 0.04 -25.18
C SER A 87 -20.43 -0.14 -25.50
N TYR A 88 -19.95 0.48 -26.59
CA TYR A 88 -18.54 0.45 -26.96
C TYR A 88 -17.65 1.18 -25.94
N PHE A 89 -18.05 2.38 -25.52
CA PHE A 89 -17.34 3.12 -24.46
C PHE A 89 -17.26 2.33 -23.16
N PHE A 90 -18.38 1.74 -22.74
CA PHE A 90 -18.43 0.93 -21.53
C PHE A 90 -17.51 -0.30 -21.59
N SER A 91 -17.47 -0.98 -22.74
CA SER A 91 -16.57 -2.11 -22.99
C SER A 91 -15.10 -1.70 -22.93
N LEU A 92 -14.74 -0.56 -23.52
CA LEU A 92 -13.39 0.00 -23.43
C LEU A 92 -13.02 0.34 -21.98
N THR A 93 -13.93 0.96 -21.23
CA THR A 93 -13.71 1.29 -19.83
C THR A 93 -13.41 0.04 -18.99
N ILE A 94 -14.18 -1.05 -19.16
CA ILE A 94 -13.91 -2.33 -18.48
C ILE A 94 -12.53 -2.87 -18.84
N PHE A 95 -12.16 -2.79 -20.12
CA PHE A 95 -10.86 -3.26 -20.59
C PHE A 95 -9.70 -2.51 -19.92
N PHE A 96 -9.77 -1.17 -19.85
CA PHE A 96 -8.76 -0.37 -19.16
C PHE A 96 -8.70 -0.69 -17.65
N TYR A 97 -9.86 -0.80 -16.98
CA TYR A 97 -9.89 -1.20 -15.56
C TYR A 97 -9.23 -2.56 -15.32
N TYR A 98 -9.39 -3.50 -16.24
CA TYR A 98 -8.76 -4.81 -16.13
C TYR A 98 -7.23 -4.73 -16.25
N ILE A 99 -6.73 -3.91 -17.20
CA ILE A 99 -5.30 -3.64 -17.34
C ILE A 99 -4.76 -3.00 -16.06
N ASP A 100 -5.43 -1.99 -15.53
CA ASP A 100 -5.02 -1.29 -14.31
C ASP A 100 -4.95 -2.24 -13.13
N PHE A 101 -5.94 -3.11 -12.98
CA PHE A 101 -5.95 -4.12 -11.93
C PHE A 101 -4.78 -5.11 -12.04
N ILE A 102 -4.44 -5.57 -13.26
CA ILE A 102 -3.28 -6.43 -13.51
C ILE A 102 -1.99 -5.72 -13.14
N LEU A 103 -1.80 -4.49 -13.63
CA LEU A 103 -0.62 -3.68 -13.35
C LEU A 103 -0.47 -3.46 -11.86
N PHE A 104 -1.56 -3.08 -11.19
CA PHE A 104 -1.60 -2.83 -9.76
C PHE A 104 -1.21 -4.07 -8.93
N THR A 105 -1.81 -5.23 -9.24
CA THR A 105 -1.52 -6.48 -8.56
C THR A 105 -0.07 -6.93 -8.80
N SER A 106 0.41 -6.77 -10.03
CA SER A 106 1.80 -7.10 -10.40
C SER A 106 2.80 -6.22 -9.66
N CYS A 107 2.55 -4.91 -9.58
CA CYS A 107 3.35 -3.97 -8.81
C CYS A 107 3.40 -4.36 -7.33
N ASN A 108 2.27 -4.71 -6.72
CA ASN A 108 2.25 -5.15 -5.32
C ASN A 108 3.08 -6.43 -5.09
N VAL A 109 3.02 -7.40 -6.01
CA VAL A 109 3.82 -8.63 -5.92
C VAL A 109 5.31 -8.34 -6.08
N LEU A 110 5.69 -7.57 -7.10
CA LEU A 110 7.09 -7.25 -7.41
C LEU A 110 7.74 -6.44 -6.28
N HIS A 111 7.03 -5.47 -5.72
CA HIS A 111 7.55 -4.58 -4.68
C HIS A 111 7.41 -5.12 -3.27
N SER A 112 6.72 -6.23 -3.04
CA SER A 112 6.52 -6.83 -1.70
C SER A 112 7.82 -6.96 -0.89
N ARG A 113 8.92 -7.42 -1.52
CA ARG A 113 10.23 -7.54 -0.87
C ARG A 113 10.84 -6.19 -0.51
N ARG A 114 10.68 -5.19 -1.36
CA ARG A 114 11.19 -3.83 -1.14
C ARG A 114 10.40 -3.14 -0.03
N GLN A 115 9.10 -3.35 0.04
CA GLN A 115 8.25 -2.87 1.12
C GLN A 115 8.68 -3.44 2.48
N VAL A 116 9.00 -4.75 2.57
CA VAL A 116 9.57 -5.33 3.80
C VAL A 116 10.91 -4.68 4.15
N SER A 117 11.80 -4.51 3.17
CA SER A 117 13.09 -3.83 3.37
C SER A 117 12.92 -2.40 3.87
N LEU A 118 11.93 -1.67 3.36
CA LEU A 118 11.58 -0.33 3.81
C LEU A 118 11.16 -0.30 5.28
N ILE A 119 10.30 -1.22 5.71
CA ILE A 119 9.89 -1.32 7.12
C ILE A 119 11.07 -1.68 8.03
N LEU A 120 11.94 -2.60 7.61
CA LEU A 120 13.16 -2.93 8.37
C LEU A 120 14.11 -1.72 8.46
N LYS A 121 14.17 -0.90 7.41
CA LYS A 121 14.94 0.34 7.44
C LYS A 121 14.33 1.38 8.39
N ILE A 122 13.01 1.50 8.41
CA ILE A 122 12.28 2.33 9.38
C ILE A 122 12.55 1.87 10.82
N GLN A 123 12.63 0.56 11.08
CA GLN A 123 13.03 0.04 12.38
C GLN A 123 14.45 0.46 12.76
N GLU A 124 15.40 0.40 11.83
CA GLU A 124 16.76 0.87 12.09
C GLU A 124 16.80 2.37 12.39
N LEU A 125 15.94 3.18 11.74
CA LEU A 125 15.79 4.59 12.06
C LEU A 125 15.20 4.82 13.45
N TYR A 126 14.17 4.04 13.82
CA TYR A 126 13.55 4.10 15.14
C TYR A 126 14.55 3.88 16.27
N ARG A 127 15.49 2.95 16.10
CA ARG A 127 16.56 2.68 17.08
C ARG A 127 17.55 3.83 17.27
N ASN A 128 17.73 4.65 16.24
CA ASN A 128 18.77 5.69 16.22
C ASN A 128 18.22 7.10 16.50
N ILE A 129 16.91 7.30 16.38
CA ILE A 129 16.25 8.60 16.52
C ILE A 129 15.03 8.42 17.43
N ASP A 130 15.06 9.06 18.60
CA ASP A 130 13.90 9.05 19.50
C ASP A 130 12.77 9.92 18.93
N ILE A 131 11.73 9.25 18.45
CA ILE A 131 10.50 9.89 17.96
C ILE A 131 9.28 9.47 18.80
N THR A 132 9.48 8.90 19.98
CA THR A 132 8.45 8.20 20.77
C THR A 132 7.22 9.07 21.04
N LYS A 133 7.41 10.36 21.35
CA LYS A 133 6.31 11.32 21.56
C LYS A 133 5.46 11.53 20.30
N LYS A 134 6.09 11.63 19.13
CA LYS A 134 5.42 11.90 17.84
C LYS A 134 4.77 10.66 17.24
N VAL A 135 5.28 9.47 17.56
CA VAL A 135 4.75 8.19 17.07
C VAL A 135 3.29 7.98 17.47
N LYS A 136 2.93 8.27 18.72
CA LYS A 136 1.54 8.12 19.19
C LYS A 136 0.56 8.97 18.37
N ASN A 137 0.88 10.26 18.20
CA ASN A 137 0.08 11.17 17.39
C ASN A 137 0.03 10.70 15.93
N TYR A 138 1.17 10.28 15.36
CA TYR A 138 1.23 9.76 14.00
C TYR A 138 0.31 8.54 13.78
N ILE A 139 0.27 7.61 14.73
CA ILE A 139 -0.60 6.42 14.65
C ILE A 139 -2.08 6.82 14.68
N ILE A 140 -2.47 7.71 15.60
CA ILE A 140 -3.85 8.20 15.71
C ILE A 140 -4.31 8.86 14.40
N TRP A 141 -3.52 9.81 13.88
CA TRP A 141 -3.84 10.45 12.61
C TRP A 141 -3.91 9.45 11.46
N THR A 142 -3.11 8.39 11.47
CA THR A 142 -3.16 7.37 10.42
C THR A 142 -4.49 6.62 10.45
N TRP A 143 -5.00 6.25 11.62
CA TRP A 143 -6.33 5.67 11.76
C TRP A 143 -7.43 6.64 11.30
N ILE A 144 -7.34 7.91 11.70
CA ILE A 144 -8.32 8.94 11.29
C ILE A 144 -8.40 9.06 9.77
N TRP A 145 -7.25 9.16 9.09
CA TRP A 145 -7.22 9.25 7.62
C TRP A 145 -7.86 8.03 6.96
N PHE A 146 -7.56 6.82 7.46
CA PHE A 146 -8.16 5.62 6.90
C PHE A 146 -9.66 5.50 7.16
N LEU A 147 -10.12 5.82 8.37
CA LEU A 147 -11.53 5.83 8.70
C LEU A 147 -12.28 6.88 7.88
N ALA A 148 -11.71 8.08 7.69
CA ALA A 148 -12.30 9.12 6.87
C ALA A 148 -12.48 8.66 5.40
N THR A 149 -11.46 8.06 4.80
CA THR A 149 -11.55 7.52 3.42
C THR A 149 -12.56 6.38 3.33
N PHE A 150 -12.59 5.49 4.31
CA PHE A 150 -13.57 4.41 4.35
C PHE A 150 -15.00 4.93 4.50
N SER A 151 -15.21 5.97 5.32
CA SER A 151 -16.53 6.62 5.47
C SER A 151 -17.00 7.28 4.18
N VAL A 152 -16.12 8.00 3.48
CA VAL A 152 -16.44 8.60 2.17
C VAL A 152 -16.80 7.52 1.15
N PHE A 153 -16.03 6.44 1.11
CA PHE A 153 -16.34 5.28 0.27
C PHE A 153 -17.71 4.68 0.60
N LEU A 154 -18.02 4.49 1.89
CA LEU A 154 -19.28 3.91 2.33
C LEU A 154 -20.47 4.79 1.97
N VAL A 155 -20.37 6.11 2.13
CA VAL A 155 -21.43 7.05 1.71
C VAL A 155 -21.65 6.99 0.19
N ASN A 156 -20.57 7.03 -0.59
CA ASN A 156 -20.65 6.93 -2.06
C ASN A 156 -21.27 5.58 -2.49
N PHE A 157 -20.88 4.50 -1.82
CA PHE A 157 -21.39 3.16 -2.08
C PHE A 157 -22.89 3.04 -1.73
N LEU A 158 -23.32 3.54 -0.58
CA LEU A 158 -24.74 3.53 -0.20
C LEU A 158 -25.60 4.40 -1.12
N SER A 159 -25.11 5.59 -1.48
CA SER A 159 -25.78 6.46 -2.46
C SER A 159 -25.94 5.75 -3.80
N PHE A 160 -24.90 5.06 -4.25
CA PHE A 160 -24.95 4.26 -5.47
C PHE A 160 -25.98 3.11 -5.38
N LEU A 161 -26.06 2.40 -4.25
CA LEU A 161 -27.05 1.34 -4.03
C LEU A 161 -28.49 1.87 -4.03
N MET A 162 -28.73 3.08 -3.49
CA MET A 162 -30.07 3.67 -3.45
C MET A 162 -30.57 4.15 -4.81
N ASN A 163 -29.67 4.53 -5.71
CA ASN A 163 -30.02 5.08 -7.03
C ASN A 163 -30.15 4.02 -8.13
N LEU A 164 -29.88 2.74 -7.83
CA LEU A 164 -29.93 1.68 -8.82
C LEU A 164 -31.02 0.66 -8.55
N ASP A 165 -31.91 0.50 -9.53
CA ASP A 165 -32.89 -0.59 -9.54
C ASP A 165 -32.24 -1.97 -9.69
N ARG A 166 -31.04 -2.05 -10.28
CA ARG A 166 -30.23 -3.28 -10.43
C ARG A 166 -28.75 -3.01 -10.21
N ILE A 167 -28.12 -3.77 -9.32
CA ILE A 167 -26.69 -3.68 -9.03
C ILE A 167 -25.93 -4.68 -9.92
N PHE A 168 -25.10 -4.17 -10.83
CA PHE A 168 -24.15 -5.02 -11.56
C PHE A 168 -22.83 -5.14 -10.79
N PHE A 169 -22.29 -6.37 -10.74
CA PHE A 169 -21.03 -6.68 -10.07
C PHE A 169 -19.82 -5.87 -10.61
N ILE A 170 -19.85 -5.42 -11.88
CA ILE A 170 -18.82 -4.53 -12.47
C ILE A 170 -18.67 -3.25 -11.66
N HIS A 171 -19.78 -2.64 -11.25
CA HIS A 171 -19.71 -1.40 -10.48
C HIS A 171 -19.06 -1.65 -9.13
N LEU A 172 -19.43 -2.74 -8.45
CA LEU A 172 -18.82 -3.11 -7.17
C LEU A 172 -17.31 -3.32 -7.30
N SER A 173 -16.84 -3.99 -8.35
CA SER A 173 -15.40 -4.16 -8.60
C SER A 173 -14.69 -2.83 -8.86
N THR A 174 -15.30 -1.91 -9.60
CA THR A 174 -14.73 -0.58 -9.86
C THR A 174 -14.63 0.24 -8.57
N TYR A 175 -15.70 0.27 -7.76
CA TYR A 175 -15.68 0.94 -6.46
C TYR A 175 -14.60 0.37 -5.54
N PHE A 176 -14.47 -0.96 -5.49
CA PHE A 176 -13.45 -1.61 -4.68
C PHE A 176 -12.03 -1.30 -5.17
N ALA A 177 -11.80 -1.26 -6.48
CA ALA A 177 -10.53 -0.87 -7.08
C ALA A 177 -10.15 0.58 -6.74
N ASN A 178 -11.12 1.51 -6.81
CA ASN A 178 -10.92 2.90 -6.42
C ASN A 178 -10.57 3.04 -4.93
N LEU A 179 -11.29 2.34 -4.05
CA LEU A 179 -10.96 2.29 -2.63
C LEU A 179 -9.54 1.76 -2.40
N GLN A 180 -9.17 0.69 -3.10
CA GLN A 180 -7.84 0.11 -3.01
C GLN A 180 -6.76 1.12 -3.44
N PHE A 181 -6.99 1.86 -4.53
CA PHE A 181 -6.10 2.92 -4.98
C PHE A 181 -5.93 4.01 -3.92
N ASP A 182 -7.04 4.57 -3.40
CA ASP A 182 -7.03 5.64 -2.39
C ASP A 182 -6.29 5.22 -1.12
N LEU A 183 -6.54 4.01 -0.62
CA LEU A 183 -5.87 3.48 0.57
C LEU A 183 -4.37 3.27 0.34
N ASN A 184 -3.98 2.87 -0.87
CA ASN A 184 -2.57 2.74 -1.24
C ASN A 184 -1.89 4.10 -1.38
N PHE A 185 -2.58 5.10 -1.91
CA PHE A 185 -2.10 6.47 -1.95
C PHE A 185 -1.88 7.01 -0.53
N ILE A 186 -2.87 6.85 0.36
CA ILE A 186 -2.77 7.24 1.78
C ILE A 186 -1.60 6.52 2.44
N TYR A 187 -1.47 5.21 2.27
CA TYR A 187 -0.30 4.46 2.76
C TYR A 187 1.02 5.11 2.32
N SER A 188 1.14 5.45 1.04
CA SER A 188 2.34 6.11 0.47
C SER A 188 2.63 7.44 1.16
N VAL A 189 1.62 8.30 1.25
CA VAL A 189 1.73 9.63 1.89
C VAL A 189 2.09 9.50 3.37
N ARG A 190 1.50 8.55 4.10
CA ARG A 190 1.78 8.35 5.53
C ARG A 190 3.19 7.82 5.74
N ILE A 191 3.68 6.88 4.93
CA ILE A 191 5.08 6.42 5.02
C ILE A 191 6.05 7.55 4.70
N MET A 192 5.77 8.36 3.66
CA MET A 192 6.57 9.54 3.34
C MET A 192 6.61 10.52 4.52
N THR A 193 5.45 10.81 5.11
CA THR A 193 5.32 11.68 6.29
C THR A 193 6.17 11.17 7.45
N LEU A 194 6.19 9.85 7.69
CA LEU A 194 7.02 9.24 8.73
C LEU A 194 8.52 9.45 8.47
N LEU A 195 8.98 9.26 7.24
CA LEU A 195 10.39 9.51 6.87
C LEU A 195 10.77 10.99 7.05
N VAL A 196 9.86 11.91 6.72
CA VAL A 196 10.04 13.35 6.97
C VAL A 196 10.12 13.65 8.47
N ILE A 197 9.32 12.99 9.31
CA ILE A 197 9.42 13.12 10.78
C ILE A 197 10.81 12.68 11.26
N TYR A 198 11.32 11.54 10.79
CA TYR A 198 12.68 11.09 11.13
C TYR A 198 13.75 12.09 10.69
N LEU A 199 13.64 12.62 9.47
CA LEU A 199 14.58 13.62 8.96
C LEU A 199 14.57 14.88 9.84
N LYS A 200 13.38 15.39 10.20
CA LYS A 200 13.24 16.59 11.05
C LYS A 200 13.85 16.37 12.44
N GLU A 201 13.60 15.23 13.07
CA GLU A 201 14.16 14.94 14.40
C GLU A 201 15.66 14.69 14.35
N TRP A 202 16.16 14.06 13.28
CA TRP A 202 17.59 13.96 13.05
C TRP A 202 18.23 15.34 12.91
N THR A 203 17.66 16.24 12.10
CA THR A 203 18.16 17.61 11.91
C THR A 203 18.21 18.37 13.23
N LYS A 204 17.14 18.33 14.05
CA LYS A 204 17.16 18.95 15.39
C LYS A 204 18.29 18.41 16.25
N SER A 205 18.47 17.09 16.28
CA SER A 205 19.53 16.45 17.05
C SER A 205 20.96 16.74 16.59
N VAL A 206 21.12 17.38 15.43
CA VAL A 206 22.40 17.88 14.90
C VAL A 206 22.56 19.37 15.16
N VAL A 207 21.47 20.14 15.21
CA VAL A 207 21.50 21.58 15.53
C VAL A 207 21.69 21.83 17.02
N ASP A 208 21.06 21.02 17.87
CA ASP A 208 21.12 21.14 19.35
C ASP A 208 22.47 20.65 19.92
N LEU A 209 23.49 20.55 19.09
CA LEU A 209 24.80 20.03 19.45
C LEU A 209 25.69 21.14 20.03
N ASN A 210 25.78 21.21 21.37
CA ASN A 210 26.72 22.08 22.06
C ASN A 210 28.16 21.67 21.75
N GLU A 211 29.01 22.65 21.43
CA GLU A 211 30.38 22.44 20.92
C GLU A 211 31.34 21.77 21.92
N GLU A 212 31.03 21.79 23.22
CA GLU A 212 32.01 21.48 24.28
C GLU A 212 32.23 19.99 24.56
N GLU A 213 31.44 19.06 24.01
CA GLU A 213 31.47 17.65 24.44
C GLU A 213 31.44 16.61 23.30
N GLN A 214 32.05 16.92 22.14
CA GLN A 214 31.85 16.10 20.94
C GLN A 214 33.05 15.21 20.58
N ASN A 215 32.88 13.92 20.85
CA ASN A 215 33.75 12.86 20.34
C ASN A 215 33.49 12.60 18.84
N LYS A 216 34.54 12.43 18.04
CA LYS A 216 34.51 12.07 16.60
C LYS A 216 33.56 10.91 16.29
N GLU A 217 33.44 9.94 17.19
CA GLU A 217 32.54 8.79 17.05
C GLU A 217 31.05 9.20 16.94
N TYR A 218 30.65 10.26 17.65
CA TYR A 218 29.28 10.77 17.64
C TYR A 218 28.87 11.29 16.25
N PHE A 219 29.74 12.09 15.62
CA PHE A 219 29.51 12.58 14.26
C PHE A 219 29.40 11.45 13.24
N VAL A 220 30.26 10.43 13.35
CA VAL A 220 30.21 9.25 12.49
C VAL A 220 28.86 8.54 12.62
N LYS A 221 28.34 8.39 13.86
CA LYS A 221 27.02 7.78 14.11
C LYS A 221 25.87 8.62 13.54
N LYS A 222 25.93 9.95 13.67
CA LYS A 222 24.91 10.86 13.10
C LYS A 222 24.91 10.84 11.58
N PHE A 223 26.08 10.88 10.95
CA PHE A 223 26.21 10.79 9.50
C PHE A 223 25.71 9.44 8.96
N LYS A 224 26.05 8.34 9.65
CA LYS A 224 25.52 7.00 9.32
C LYS A 224 23.99 6.94 9.40
N THR A 225 23.40 7.59 10.41
CA THR A 225 21.94 7.69 10.55
C THR A 225 21.31 8.48 9.40
N TYR A 226 21.92 9.58 8.98
CA TYR A 226 21.48 10.34 7.81
C TYR A 226 21.53 9.52 6.51
N GLN A 227 22.63 8.80 6.27
CA GLN A 227 22.74 7.88 5.13
C GLN A 227 21.63 6.83 5.15
N ASN A 228 21.25 6.34 6.33
CA ASN A 228 20.15 5.40 6.49
C ASN A 228 18.79 6.03 6.14
N ILE A 229 18.55 7.29 6.50
CA ILE A 229 17.35 8.04 6.11
C ILE A 229 17.28 8.17 4.58
N LEU A 230 18.37 8.62 3.94
CA LEU A 230 18.43 8.75 2.48
C LEU A 230 18.19 7.42 1.76
N ARG A 231 18.75 6.33 2.28
CA ARG A 231 18.49 4.98 1.75
C ARG A 231 17.04 4.58 1.90
N ALA A 232 16.39 4.92 3.02
CA ALA A 232 14.96 4.66 3.21
C ALA A 232 14.10 5.44 2.18
N PHE A 233 14.39 6.73 1.96
CA PHE A 233 13.75 7.52 0.90
C PHE A 233 13.98 6.92 -0.49
N LYS A 234 15.19 6.46 -0.80
CA LYS A 234 15.47 5.79 -2.07
C LYS A 234 14.64 4.51 -2.25
N ILE A 235 14.54 3.67 -1.22
CA ILE A 235 13.72 2.45 -1.27
C ILE A 235 12.24 2.83 -1.42
N PHE A 236 11.77 3.84 -0.70
CA PHE A 236 10.42 4.39 -0.83
C PHE A 236 10.14 4.79 -2.28
N THR A 237 10.99 5.64 -2.88
CA THR A 237 10.82 6.07 -4.27
C THR A 237 10.80 4.87 -5.22
N LEU A 238 11.65 3.86 -5.02
CA LEU A 238 11.62 2.64 -5.84
C LEU A 238 10.35 1.78 -5.66
N CYS A 239 9.62 1.94 -4.56
CA CYS A 239 8.37 1.22 -4.33
C CYS A 239 7.15 1.93 -4.94
N PHE A 240 7.20 3.26 -5.08
CA PHE A 240 6.05 4.08 -5.48
C PHE A 240 6.24 4.83 -6.80
N LYS A 241 7.46 4.95 -7.31
CA LYS A 241 7.74 5.57 -8.62
C LYS A 241 6.94 4.89 -9.72
N ASP A 242 6.92 3.56 -9.71
CA ASP A 242 6.21 2.79 -10.74
C ASP A 242 4.71 3.12 -10.71
N ILE A 243 4.10 3.17 -9.52
CA ILE A 243 2.68 3.53 -9.32
C ILE A 243 2.39 4.93 -9.85
N VAL A 244 3.22 5.91 -9.50
CA VAL A 244 3.03 7.31 -9.93
C VAL A 244 3.26 7.47 -11.42
N SER A 245 4.27 6.79 -11.99
CA SER A 245 4.57 6.87 -13.41
C SER A 245 3.46 6.25 -14.27
N THR A 246 2.85 5.14 -13.85
CA THR A 246 1.68 4.58 -14.58
C THR A 246 0.45 5.46 -14.48
N SER A 247 0.23 6.13 -13.33
CA SER A 247 -0.89 7.06 -13.14
C SER A 247 -0.80 8.32 -14.00
N SER A 248 0.39 8.72 -14.46
CA SER A 248 0.56 9.91 -15.32
C SER A 248 0.32 9.64 -16.81
N TYR A 249 0.14 8.39 -17.22
CA TYR A 249 -0.09 8.01 -18.63
C TYR A 249 -1.54 7.62 -18.94
N ILE A 250 -2.43 7.66 -17.94
CA ILE A 250 -3.87 7.39 -18.04
C ILE A 250 -4.59 8.71 -17.81
#